data_AF-A0A494VHF1-F1
#
_entry.id   AF-A0A494VHF1-F1
#
_cell.length_a   1.000
_cell.length_b   1.000
_cell.length_c   1.000
_cell.angle_alpha   90.00
_cell.angle_beta   90.00
_cell.angle_gamma   90.00
#
_symmetry.space_group_name_H-M   'P 1'
#
loop_
_entity.id
_entity.type
_entity.pdbx_description
1 polymer ?
#
loop_
_entity_poly.entity_id
_entity_poly.type
_entity_poly.pdbx_seq_one_letter_code
_entity_poly.pdbx_strand_id
1 'polypeptide(L)'
;MKIKKYLAYSGLSLFIFYFGFSAYKIYVMLNYDFNGKIQNVSYKSGKYRPTITVNNHQFDLEWIRWIGDESNVNVGDSVVKHKGSLWMILTKK
;
A
#
# COMPACT_ATOMS: atom_id res chain seq x y z
N MET A 1 -25.32 -36.01 0.00
CA MET A 1 -25.77 -34.58 -0.05
C MET A 1 -25.17 -33.71 1.07
N LYS A 2 -24.96 -34.20 2.30
CA LYS A 2 -24.44 -33.40 3.44
C LYS A 2 -23.00 -32.88 3.25
N ILE A 3 -22.08 -33.69 2.72
CA ILE A 3 -20.66 -33.30 2.51
C ILE A 3 -20.50 -32.08 1.59
N LYS A 4 -21.34 -31.99 0.53
CA LYS A 4 -21.32 -30.83 -0.40
C LYS A 4 -21.72 -29.52 0.29
N LYS A 5 -22.59 -29.57 1.31
CA LYS A 5 -22.98 -28.38 2.09
C LYS A 5 -21.82 -27.91 2.98
N TYR A 6 -21.09 -28.82 3.62
CA TYR A 6 -19.93 -28.47 4.45
C TYR A 6 -18.78 -27.88 3.63
N LEU A 7 -18.55 -28.37 2.42
CA LEU A 7 -17.59 -27.78 1.48
C LEU A 7 -17.98 -26.36 1.04
N ALA A 8 -19.28 -26.11 0.84
CA ALA A 8 -19.77 -24.77 0.53
C ALA A 8 -19.60 -23.81 1.73
N TYR A 9 -19.90 -24.26 2.95
CA TYR A 9 -19.72 -23.45 4.16
C TYR A 9 -18.24 -23.16 4.46
N SER A 10 -17.34 -24.13 4.24
CA SER A 10 -15.91 -23.90 4.43
C SER A 10 -15.36 -22.93 3.39
N GLY A 11 -15.76 -23.06 2.12
CA GLY A 11 -15.39 -22.10 1.07
C GLY A 11 -15.89 -20.68 1.37
N LEU A 12 -17.14 -20.55 1.81
CA LEU A 12 -17.71 -19.25 2.18
C LEU A 12 -16.99 -18.65 3.39
N SER A 13 -16.67 -19.46 4.40
CA SER A 13 -15.91 -19.01 5.57
C SER A 13 -14.54 -18.46 5.16
N LEU A 14 -13.77 -19.21 4.35
CA LEU A 14 -12.47 -18.77 3.84
C LEU A 14 -12.58 -17.46 3.03
N PHE A 15 -13.62 -17.33 2.22
CA PHE A 15 -13.88 -16.11 1.47
C PHE A 15 -14.12 -14.90 2.38
N ILE A 16 -14.93 -15.05 3.42
CA ILE A 16 -15.19 -14.00 4.41
C ILE A 16 -13.89 -13.62 5.13
N PHE A 17 -13.07 -14.59 5.54
CA PHE A 17 -11.78 -14.32 6.18
C PHE A 17 -10.82 -13.58 5.25
N TYR A 18 -10.75 -13.96 3.98
CA TYR A 18 -9.92 -13.28 2.98
C TYR A 18 -10.36 -11.82 2.78
N PHE A 19 -11.67 -11.58 2.67
CA PHE A 19 -12.21 -10.23 2.56
C PHE A 19 -11.96 -9.40 3.82
N GLY A 20 -12.18 -9.97 5.00
CA GLY A 20 -11.90 -9.30 6.28
C GLY A 20 -10.43 -8.93 6.44
N PHE A 21 -9.51 -9.83 6.09
CA PHE A 21 -8.07 -9.56 6.12
C PHE A 21 -7.66 -8.47 5.13
N SER A 22 -8.26 -8.46 3.94
CA SER A 22 -8.00 -7.43 2.92
C SER A 22 -8.52 -6.06 3.37
N ALA A 23 -9.73 -6.01 3.93
CA ALA A 23 -10.31 -4.80 4.52
C ALA A 23 -9.46 -4.28 5.69
N TYR A 24 -8.95 -5.18 6.55
CA TYR A 24 -8.05 -4.81 7.64
C TYR A 24 -6.76 -4.16 7.13
N LYS A 25 -6.12 -4.72 6.09
CA LYS A 25 -4.93 -4.11 5.48
C LYS A 25 -5.20 -2.69 4.96
N ILE A 26 -6.33 -2.51 4.28
CA ILE A 26 -6.75 -1.19 3.78
C ILE A 26 -7.00 -0.24 4.96
N TYR A 27 -7.67 -0.69 6.02
CA TYR A 27 -7.92 0.11 7.22
C TYR A 27 -6.62 0.56 7.90
N VAL A 28 -5.64 -0.33 8.05
CA VAL A 28 -4.32 0.03 8.59
C VAL A 28 -3.63 1.06 7.70
N MET A 29 -3.63 0.84 6.39
CA MET A 29 -3.01 1.77 5.44
C MET A 29 -3.70 3.14 5.41
N LEU A 30 -5.04 3.19 5.50
CA LEU A 30 -5.79 4.45 5.60
C LEU A 30 -5.45 5.22 6.88
N ASN A 31 -5.28 4.53 8.00
CA ASN A 31 -5.00 5.18 9.28
C ASN A 31 -3.54 5.59 9.47
N TYR A 32 -2.64 5.16 8.59
CA TYR A 32 -1.24 5.50 8.66
C TYR A 32 -0.99 6.91 8.13
N ASP A 33 -0.34 7.75 8.93
CA ASP A 33 -0.01 9.14 8.64
C ASP A 33 1.50 9.32 8.75
N PHE A 34 2.11 9.97 7.76
CA PHE A 34 3.53 10.31 7.82
C PHE A 34 3.88 11.50 6.96
N ASN A 35 4.94 12.18 7.37
CA ASN A 35 5.64 13.19 6.59
C ASN A 35 7.14 12.92 6.76
N GLY A 36 7.85 12.75 5.66
CA GLY A 36 9.28 12.46 5.72
C GLY A 36 9.97 12.49 4.37
N LYS A 37 11.28 12.31 4.41
CA LYS A 37 12.10 12.16 3.21
C LYS A 37 12.29 10.70 2.87
N ILE A 38 12.38 10.41 1.58
CA ILE A 38 12.68 9.07 1.06
C ILE A 38 14.13 8.74 1.40
N GLN A 39 14.31 7.67 2.15
CA GLN A 39 15.62 7.18 2.59
C GLN A 39 16.20 6.18 1.58
N ASN A 40 15.35 5.42 0.91
CA ASN A 40 15.74 4.41 -0.06
C ASN A 40 14.62 4.19 -1.10
N VAL A 41 15.01 3.83 -2.32
CA VAL A 41 14.11 3.46 -3.43
C VAL A 41 14.56 2.11 -3.96
N SER A 42 13.67 1.12 -3.94
CA SER A 42 13.93 -0.22 -4.45
C SER A 42 12.99 -0.55 -5.62
N TYR A 43 13.60 -0.92 -6.74
CA TYR A 43 12.90 -1.44 -7.91
C TYR A 43 12.95 -2.97 -7.84
N LYS A 44 11.92 -3.59 -7.25
CA LYS A 44 11.83 -5.05 -7.21
C LYS A 44 11.55 -5.57 -8.62
N SER A 45 12.37 -6.51 -9.10
CA SER A 45 12.16 -7.18 -10.38
C SER A 45 10.75 -7.79 -10.43
N GLY A 46 9.99 -7.50 -11.48
CA GLY A 46 8.60 -7.93 -11.65
C GLY A 46 7.52 -7.03 -11.02
N LYS A 47 7.89 -5.97 -10.28
CA LYS A 47 6.95 -4.92 -9.88
C LYS A 47 7.06 -3.72 -10.82
N TYR A 48 5.91 -3.24 -11.29
CA TYR A 48 5.84 -2.00 -12.10
C TYR A 48 6.11 -0.73 -11.27
N ARG A 49 6.03 -0.82 -9.93
CA ARG A 49 6.09 0.33 -9.03
C ARG A 49 7.24 0.19 -8.04
N PRO A 50 8.01 1.27 -7.78
CA PRO A 50 9.07 1.23 -6.78
C PRO A 50 8.51 1.12 -5.36
N THR A 51 9.27 0.47 -4.49
CA THR A 51 9.06 0.51 -3.04
C THR A 51 9.98 1.57 -2.45
N ILE A 52 9.43 2.52 -1.70
CA ILE A 52 10.18 3.55 -1.00
C ILE A 52 10.33 3.22 0.47
N THR A 53 11.38 3.72 1.11
CA THR A 53 11.53 3.68 2.57
C THR A 53 11.44 5.10 3.13
N VAL A 54 10.55 5.31 4.09
CA VAL A 54 10.33 6.59 4.77
C VAL A 54 10.17 6.30 6.25
N ASN A 55 10.86 7.04 7.13
CA ASN A 55 10.84 6.80 8.58
C ASN A 55 11.11 5.32 8.95
N ASN A 56 12.03 4.66 8.24
CA ASN A 56 12.38 3.25 8.39
C ASN A 56 11.26 2.25 8.07
N HIS A 57 10.18 2.69 7.43
CA HIS A 57 9.08 1.84 6.97
C HIS A 57 9.03 1.79 5.44
N GLN A 58 8.70 0.61 4.89
CA GLN A 58 8.61 0.39 3.45
C GLN A 58 7.18 0.60 2.94
N PHE A 59 7.05 1.33 1.84
CA PHE A 59 5.76 1.60 1.19
C PHE A 59 5.87 1.35 -0.32
N ASP A 60 4.89 0.61 -0.85
CA ASP A 60 4.72 0.49 -2.30
C ASP A 60 4.00 1.74 -2.82
N LEU A 61 4.50 2.35 -3.91
CA LEU A 61 3.93 3.56 -4.50
C LEU A 61 2.67 3.29 -5.34
N GLU A 62 1.75 2.51 -4.79
CA GLU A 62 0.52 2.11 -5.49
C GLU A 62 -0.43 3.28 -5.73
N TRP A 63 -0.54 4.16 -4.74
CA TRP A 63 -1.49 5.29 -4.72
C TRP A 63 -0.71 6.59 -4.56
N ILE A 64 0.06 6.96 -5.58
CA ILE A 64 0.89 8.17 -5.55
C ILE A 64 0.30 9.28 -6.42
N ARG A 65 0.26 10.48 -5.85
CA ARG A 65 0.01 11.72 -6.55
C ARG A 65 1.33 12.47 -6.67
N TRP A 66 1.75 12.68 -7.90
CA TRP A 66 2.95 13.45 -8.23
C TRP A 66 2.62 14.93 -8.26
N ILE A 67 3.43 15.75 -7.60
CA ILE A 67 3.42 17.20 -7.77
C ILE A 67 4.62 17.56 -8.64
N GLY A 68 4.39 17.79 -9.94
CA GLY A 68 5.40 18.08 -10.97
C GLY A 68 5.32 17.15 -12.18
N ASP A 69 6.13 17.42 -13.21
CA ASP A 69 6.04 16.77 -14.53
C ASP A 69 6.83 15.46 -14.66
N GLU A 70 7.69 15.11 -13.69
CA GLU A 70 8.53 13.92 -13.80
C GLU A 70 8.13 12.81 -12.82
N SER A 71 8.02 11.59 -13.34
CA SER A 71 7.53 10.38 -12.66
C SER A 71 8.61 9.58 -11.91
N ASN A 72 9.83 10.12 -11.80
CA ASN A 72 10.94 9.45 -11.14
C ASN A 72 10.97 9.80 -9.64
N VAL A 73 11.12 8.78 -8.80
CA VAL A 73 11.33 8.92 -7.36
C VAL A 73 12.81 8.79 -7.05
N ASN A 74 13.33 9.75 -6.28
CA ASN A 74 14.70 9.76 -5.82
C ASN A 74 14.80 9.77 -4.29
N VAL A 75 15.95 9.31 -3.79
CA VAL A 75 16.31 9.46 -2.38
C VAL A 75 16.42 10.96 -2.06
N GLY A 76 15.81 11.37 -0.96
CA GLY A 76 15.76 12.77 -0.52
C GLY A 76 14.50 13.54 -0.94
N ASP A 77 13.68 13.00 -1.86
CA ASP A 77 12.35 13.56 -2.16
C ASP A 77 11.47 13.53 -0.91
N SER A 78 10.59 14.52 -0.79
CA SER A 78 9.65 14.61 0.34
C SER A 78 8.35 13.91 -0.02
N VAL A 79 7.82 13.13 0.92
CA VAL A 79 6.58 12.42 0.73
C VAL A 79 5.71 12.53 1.97
N VAL A 80 4.44 12.84 1.73
CA VAL A 80 3.43 13.01 2.76
C VAL A 80 2.29 12.05 2.48
N LYS A 81 1.81 11.39 3.52
CA LYS A 81 0.59 10.62 3.50
C LYS A 81 -0.31 11.10 4.63
N HIS A 82 -1.53 11.47 4.27
CA HIS A 82 -2.53 11.90 5.22
C HIS A 82 -3.40 10.73 5.69
N LYS A 83 -3.72 10.72 6.99
CA LYS A 83 -4.75 9.84 7.56
C LYS A 83 -6.07 9.96 6.80
N GLY A 84 -6.73 8.83 6.56
CA GLY A 84 -8.01 8.75 5.86
C GLY A 84 -7.87 8.76 4.33
N SER A 85 -6.66 8.88 3.80
CA SER A 85 -6.38 8.79 2.36
C SER A 85 -5.40 7.66 2.07
N LEU A 86 -5.63 6.92 0.98
CA LEU A 86 -4.62 6.00 0.45
C LEU A 86 -3.53 6.75 -0.32
N TRP A 87 -3.81 7.98 -0.75
CA TRP A 87 -2.90 8.77 -1.56
C TRP A 87 -1.68 9.24 -0.77
N MET A 88 -0.51 9.02 -1.35
CA MET A 88 0.74 9.63 -0.98
C MET A 88 1.02 10.79 -1.94
N ILE A 89 1.46 11.91 -1.41
CA ILE A 89 1.81 13.11 -2.15
C ILE A 89 3.33 13.20 -2.17
N LEU A 90 3.92 13.13 -3.36
CA LEU A 90 5.36 13.28 -3.53
C LEU A 90 5.69 14.68 -4.03
N THR A 91 6.59 15.34 -3.31
CA THR A 91 7.14 16.66 -3.63
C THR A 91 8.63 16.50 -3.89
N LYS A 92 9.05 16.88 -5.09
CA LYS A 92 10.46 16.81 -5.48
C LYS A 92 11.30 17.85 -4.76
N LYS A 93 12.56 17.50 -4.54
CA LYS A 93 13.58 18.44 -4.08
C LYS A 93 13.89 19.48 -5.14
#